data_AF-A0A961TSQ5-F1
#
_entry.id   AF-A0A961TSQ5-F1
#
_cell.length_a   1.000
_cell.length_b   1.000
_cell.length_c   1.000
_cell.angle_alpha   90.00
_cell.angle_beta   90.00
_cell.angle_gamma   90.00
#
_symmetry.space_group_name_H-M   'P 1'
#
loop_
_entity.id
_entity.type
_entity.pdbx_description
1 polymer ?
#
loop_
_entity_poly.entity_id
_entity_poly.type
_entity_poly.pdbx_seq_one_letter_code
_entity_poly.pdbx_strand_id
1 'polypeptide(L)'
;MAESDANADIASMSFEQALQELEKIVESLEQGNVELEKSIGYYERGEKLRDHCQKLLGAAEAKVEKIRLNADGKPAGTEPLDPE
;
A
#
# COMPACT_ATOMS: atom_id res chain seq x y z
N MET A 1 -11.34 -6.76 -21.62
CA MET A 1 -11.83 -6.62 -20.22
C MET A 1 -11.34 -7.79 -19.36
N ALA A 2 -10.06 -8.19 -19.43
CA ALA A 2 -9.56 -9.39 -18.74
C ALA A 2 -8.31 -9.17 -17.85
N GLU A 3 -7.73 -7.97 -17.84
CA GLU A 3 -6.51 -7.67 -17.08
C GLU A 3 -6.77 -7.07 -15.68
N SER A 4 -8.03 -6.79 -15.36
CA SER A 4 -8.45 -6.14 -14.12
C SER A 4 -8.41 -7.06 -12.89
N ASP A 5 -8.42 -8.39 -13.08
CA ASP A 5 -8.52 -9.37 -11.98
C ASP A 5 -7.18 -9.96 -11.53
N ALA A 6 -6.14 -9.96 -12.37
CA ALA A 6 -4.88 -10.67 -12.11
C ALA A 6 -4.04 -10.11 -10.94
N ASN A 7 -4.43 -8.96 -10.39
CA ASN A 7 -3.75 -8.30 -9.28
C ASN A 7 -4.72 -7.84 -8.17
N ALA A 8 -5.96 -8.35 -8.20
CA ALA A 8 -6.99 -7.99 -7.21
C ALA A 8 -6.65 -8.49 -5.81
N ASP A 9 -5.83 -9.54 -5.72
CA ASP A 9 -5.31 -10.12 -4.48
C ASP A 9 -4.48 -9.12 -3.65
N ILE A 10 -3.74 -8.23 -4.33
CA ILE A 10 -2.86 -7.23 -3.69
C ILE A 10 -3.63 -6.38 -2.69
N ALA A 11 -4.88 -6.01 -2.99
CA ALA A 11 -5.69 -5.18 -2.11
C ALA A 11 -5.96 -5.81 -0.73
N SER A 12 -5.85 -7.14 -0.61
CA SER A 12 -6.05 -7.89 0.63
C SER A 12 -4.76 -8.24 1.37
N MET A 13 -3.59 -7.93 0.81
CA MET A 13 -2.30 -8.25 1.40
C MET A 13 -1.94 -7.35 2.58
N SER A 14 -1.27 -7.92 3.58
CA SER A 14 -0.54 -7.14 4.59
C SER A 14 0.66 -6.43 3.96
N PHE A 15 1.23 -5.46 4.69
CA PHE A 15 2.43 -4.76 4.25
C PHE A 15 3.60 -5.74 4.03
N GLU A 16 3.83 -6.64 4.97
CA GLU A 16 4.91 -7.63 4.93
C GLU A 16 4.76 -8.59 3.76
N GLN A 17 3.52 -9.01 3.47
CA GLN A 17 3.23 -9.89 2.34
C GLN A 17 3.51 -9.20 1.01
N ALA A 18 3.00 -7.97 0.85
CA ALA A 18 3.20 -7.19 -0.37
C ALA A 18 4.67 -6.84 -0.60
N LEU A 19 5.41 -6.50 0.47
CA LEU A 19 6.84 -6.24 0.41
C LEU A 19 7.63 -7.49 0.01
N GLN A 20 7.36 -8.63 0.64
CA GLN A 20 8.05 -9.88 0.32
C GLN A 20 7.81 -10.29 -1.14
N GLU A 21 6.62 -10.05 -1.67
CA GLU A 21 6.34 -10.36 -3.07
C GLU A 21 7.04 -9.40 -4.03
N LEU A 22 7.12 -8.11 -3.68
CA LEU A 22 7.87 -7.12 -4.44
C LEU A 22 9.37 -7.48 -4.49
N GLU A 23 9.96 -7.93 -3.38
CA GLU A 23 11.35 -8.39 -3.32
C GLU A 23 11.60 -9.57 -4.26
N LYS A 24 10.70 -10.57 -4.29
CA LYS A 24 10.81 -11.71 -5.22
C LYS A 24 10.74 -11.30 -6.68
N ILE A 25 9.90 -10.32 -6.99
CA ILE A 25 9.79 -9.76 -8.34
C ILE A 25 11.10 -9.08 -8.74
N VAL A 26 11.66 -8.23 -7.87
CA VAL A 26 12.94 -7.56 -8.10
C VAL A 26 14.06 -8.59 -8.31
N GLU A 27 14.16 -9.58 -7.43
CA GLU A 27 15.16 -10.65 -7.55
C GLU A 27 15.03 -11.39 -8.90
N SER A 28 13.80 -11.69 -9.33
CA SER A 28 13.56 -12.36 -10.61
C SER A 28 13.97 -11.49 -11.81
N LEU A 29 13.73 -10.18 -11.75
CA LEU A 29 14.13 -9.24 -12.81
C LEU A 29 15.64 -9.06 -12.87
N GLU A 30 16.31 -9.01 -11.71
CA GLU A 30 17.77 -8.87 -11.61
C GLU A 30 18.52 -10.11 -12.12
N GLN A 31 17.95 -11.30 -11.97
CA GLN A 31 18.53 -12.54 -12.52
C GLN A 31 18.57 -12.55 -14.06
N GLY A 32 17.78 -11.70 -14.74
CA GLY A 32 17.87 -11.48 -16.18
C GLY A 32 17.46 -12.67 -17.08
N ASN A 33 16.97 -13.76 -16.50
CA ASN A 33 16.55 -14.97 -17.23
C ASN A 33 15.02 -15.06 -17.41
N VAL A 34 14.34 -13.91 -17.38
CA VAL A 34 12.88 -13.81 -17.50
C VAL A 34 12.52 -13.36 -18.91
N GLU A 35 11.61 -14.09 -19.56
CA GLU A 35 11.08 -13.74 -20.88
C GLU A 35 10.46 -12.33 -20.86
N LEU A 36 10.63 -11.58 -21.95
CA LEU A 36 10.20 -10.17 -22.03
C LEU A 36 8.74 -9.95 -21.60
N GLU A 37 7.82 -10.81 -22.04
CA GLU A 37 6.40 -10.73 -21.69
C GLU A 37 6.15 -10.91 -20.18
N LYS A 38 6.90 -11.82 -19.54
CA LYS A 38 6.84 -12.01 -18.08
C LYS A 38 7.47 -10.83 -17.33
N SER A 39 8.55 -10.25 -17.86
CA SER A 39 9.19 -9.07 -17.28
C SER A 39 8.25 -7.86 -17.26
N ILE A 40 7.43 -7.69 -18.29
CA ILE A 40 6.38 -6.66 -18.33
C ILE A 40 5.33 -6.92 -17.25
N GLY A 41 4.83 -8.15 -17.13
CA GLY A 41 3.87 -8.52 -16.08
C GLY A 41 4.42 -8.33 -14.66
N TYR A 42 5.69 -8.67 -14.44
CA TYR A 42 6.40 -8.42 -13.18
C TYR A 42 6.52 -6.93 -12.88
N TYR A 43 6.83 -6.10 -13.87
CA TYR A 43 6.88 -4.66 -13.68
C TYR A 43 5.50 -4.11 -13.27
N GLU A 44 4.43 -4.47 -13.99
CA GLU A 44 3.07 -4.02 -13.68
C GLU A 44 2.59 -4.45 -12.29
N ARG A 45 2.89 -5.70 -11.90
CA ARG A 45 2.58 -6.20 -10.55
C ARG A 45 3.42 -5.48 -9.50
N GLY A 46 4.70 -5.25 -9.77
CA GLY A 46 5.62 -4.51 -8.90
C GLY A 46 5.12 -3.09 -8.62
N GLU A 47 4.67 -2.36 -9.65
CA GLU A 47 4.08 -1.02 -9.49
C GLU A 47 2.85 -1.05 -8.57
N LYS A 48 1.96 -2.03 -8.75
CA LYS A 48 0.75 -2.18 -7.90
C LYS A 48 1.09 -2.53 -6.45
N LEU A 49 2.06 -3.43 -6.23
CA LEU A 49 2.54 -3.78 -4.89
C LEU A 49 3.17 -2.56 -4.20
N ARG A 50 4.00 -1.80 -4.92
CA ARG A 50 4.60 -0.55 -4.42
C ARG A 50 3.51 0.44 -3.99
N ASP A 51 2.51 0.68 -4.83
CA ASP A 51 1.43 1.61 -4.54
C ASP A 51 0.59 1.15 -3.33
N HIS A 52 0.38 -0.16 -3.18
CA HIS A 52 -0.28 -0.72 -2.00
C HIS A 52 0.53 -0.51 -0.72
N CYS A 53 1.84 -0.79 -0.76
CA CYS A 53 2.75 -0.55 0.36
C CYS A 53 2.74 0.93 0.79
N GLN A 54 2.79 1.87 -0.17
CA GLN A 54 2.72 3.30 0.11
C GLN A 54 1.41 3.69 0.80
N LYS A 55 0.27 3.14 0.36
CA LYS A 55 -1.04 3.39 0.99
C LYS A 55 -1.08 2.90 2.43
N LEU A 56 -0.54 1.70 2.69
CA LEU A 56 -0.49 1.14 4.05
C LEU A 56 0.40 1.98 4.97
N LEU A 57 1.57 2.41 4.48
CA LEU A 57 2.48 3.28 5.23
C LEU A 57 1.82 4.64 5.54
N GLY A 58 1.20 5.28 4.54
CA GLY A 58 0.51 6.56 4.76
C GLY A 58 -0.66 6.45 5.76
N ALA A 59 -1.39 5.34 5.75
CA ALA A 59 -2.44 5.08 6.74
C ALA A 59 -1.86 4.89 8.16
N ALA A 60 -0.72 4.20 8.28
CA ALA A 60 -0.02 4.04 9.56
C ALA A 60 0.51 5.37 10.09
N GLU A 61 1.14 6.19 9.25
CA GLU A 61 1.62 7.54 9.58
C GLU A 61 0.47 8.44 10.07
N ALA A 62 -0.64 8.48 9.34
CA ALA A 62 -1.81 9.26 9.72
C ALA A 62 -2.39 8.83 11.08
N LYS A 63 -2.31 7.53 11.40
CA LYS A 63 -2.73 7.01 12.71
C LYS A 63 -1.79 7.45 13.83
N VAL A 64 -0.48 7.44 13.59
CA VAL A 64 0.53 7.92 14.55
C VAL A 64 0.35 9.41 14.83
N GLU A 65 0.18 10.22 13.79
CA GLU A 65 -0.01 11.67 13.92
C GLU A 65 -1.28 12.01 14.71
N LYS A 66 -2.39 11.28 14.51
CA LYS A 66 -3.60 11.42 15.34
C LYS A 66 -3.34 11.13 16.81
N ILE A 67 -2.57 10.09 17.12
CA ILE A 67 -2.22 9.74 18.51
C ILE A 67 -1.36 10.84 19.15
N ARG A 68 -0.40 11.40 18.40
CA ARG A 68 0.44 12.51 18.87
C ARG A 68 -0.36 13.77 19.16
N LEU A 69 -1.23 14.20 18.23
CA LEU A 69 -2.10 15.37 18.43
C LEU A 69 -2.98 15.24 19.69
N ASN A 70 -3.47 14.04 19.97
CA ASN A 70 -4.23 13.75 21.19
C ASN A 70 -3.33 13.82 22.45
N ALA A 71 -2.08 13.36 22.38
CA ALA A 71 -1.13 13.37 23.50
C ALA A 71 -0.60 14.79 23.81
N ASP A 72 -0.42 15.63 22.79
CA ASP A 72 0.00 17.04 22.91
C ASP A 72 -1.15 17.98 23.32
N GLY A 73 -2.34 17.42 23.60
CA GLY A 73 -3.44 18.13 24.26
C GLY A 73 -4.21 19.13 23.39
N LYS A 74 -4.14 19.03 22.05
CA LYS A 74 -5.00 19.84 21.18
C LYS A 74 -6.35 19.15 20.97
N PRO A 75 -7.48 19.81 21.28
CA PRO A 75 -8.80 19.21 21.11
C PRO A 75 -9.11 18.95 19.63
N ALA A 76 -9.59 17.75 19.33
CA ALA A 76 -10.12 17.37 18.02
C ALA A 76 -11.54 17.95 17.81
N GLY A 77 -11.66 19.28 17.85
CA GLY A 77 -12.90 20.01 17.60
C GLY A 77 -13.94 19.94 18.72
N THR A 78 -14.71 21.02 18.85
CA THR A 78 -15.98 21.02 19.58
C THR A 78 -17.09 20.89 18.53
N GLU A 79 -17.84 19.79 18.53
CA GLU A 79 -19.13 19.77 17.85
C GLU A 79 -20.07 20.74 18.58
N PRO A 80 -20.74 21.66 17.87
CA PRO A 80 -21.81 22.45 18.48
C PRO A 80 -22.87 21.49 18.99
N LEU A 81 -23.19 21.57 20.28
CA LEU A 81 -24.44 21.02 20.77
C LEU A 81 -25.53 21.87 20.13
N ASP A 82 -26.27 21.30 19.17
CA ASP A 82 -27.41 21.97 18.54
C ASP A 82 -28.28 22.59 19.63
N PRO A 83 -28.48 23.92 19.65
CA PRO A 83 -29.56 24.50 20.41
C PRO A 83 -30.85 24.24 19.62
N GLU A 84 -31.88 23.82 20.33
CA GLU A 84 -33.24 23.62 19.80
C GLU A 84 -33.73 24.74 18.86
#